data_AF-A0A6A6FKA4-F1
#
_entry.id   AF-A0A6A6FKA4-F1
#
_cell.length_a   1.000
_cell.length_b   1.000
_cell.length_c   1.000
_cell.angle_alpha   90.00
_cell.angle_beta   90.00
_cell.angle_gamma   90.00
#
_symmetry.space_group_name_H-M   'P 1'
#
loop_
_entity.id
_entity.type
_entity.pdbx_description
1 polymer ?
#
loop_
_entity_poly.entity_id
_entity_poly.type
_entity_poly.pdbx_seq_one_letter_code
_entity_poly.pdbx_strand_id
1 'polypeptide(L)'
;MQCNSDGRTHTNPPPALSRDTVCTSCLNRLAAPSSRRYASAAAAAVAEDSAPSIQQTKVVPPVTHPQIRKAFRVLCSPVLSRPPQITRDLTPFEKAFFLYQKRLNERLVLPFTRYFYYKRGTPAALEWKRKALARKGVAALDTGAYNAYADDAWNDEVPVGSKLGEPEDIYEKLIGDAEGKNISEELVGDAETGGEEIAGDAKQGEGIRKPVGDVVIERPAPRRTEADEKNDQKSLNRALDRTLFLLVRDDKGKWRFPQDRIYGRENLYQAAERIILQAAGPNMNTWVVANHPIGYHDRAFSTPEHAIILANKMVRTSRHPFEREEHGLKTFFMKARIMAGQADLTHNAYGDQDFLWLKREEIEKLVDKPYWKSIRGMLTGR
;
A
#
# COMPACT_ATOMS: atom_id res chain seq x y z
N MET A 1 -10.85 35.91 -69.19
CA MET A 1 -10.48 35.14 -70.40
C MET A 1 -9.33 34.23 -70.03
N GLN A 2 -9.49 32.96 -70.39
CA GLN A 2 -8.56 31.82 -70.39
C GLN A 2 -7.84 31.38 -69.10
N CYS A 3 -8.24 30.18 -68.66
CA CYS A 3 -7.39 29.13 -68.10
C CYS A 3 -6.33 28.65 -69.09
N ASN A 4 -5.17 28.22 -68.58
CA ASN A 4 -4.40 27.01 -68.93
C ASN A 4 -3.04 27.09 -68.21
N SER A 5 -2.74 26.26 -67.21
CA SER A 5 -2.36 24.83 -67.24
C SER A 5 -0.84 24.61 -67.40
N ASP A 6 -0.26 24.00 -66.36
CA ASP A 6 0.89 23.09 -66.33
C ASP A 6 2.33 23.62 -66.45
N GLY A 7 3.07 23.48 -65.34
CA GLY A 7 4.53 23.56 -65.26
C GLY A 7 5.06 22.84 -64.02
N ARG A 8 5.52 21.59 -64.21
CA ARG A 8 5.99 20.62 -63.20
C ARG A 8 7.09 21.14 -62.27
N THR A 9 6.90 20.99 -60.96
CA THR A 9 7.99 21.10 -59.96
C THR A 9 8.53 19.72 -59.61
N HIS A 10 9.79 19.44 -59.96
CA HIS A 10 10.54 18.30 -59.45
C HIS A 10 10.76 18.44 -57.94
N THR A 11 10.07 17.65 -57.13
CA THR A 11 10.35 17.53 -55.69
C THR A 11 11.31 16.38 -55.45
N ASN A 12 12.57 16.68 -55.15
CA ASN A 12 13.51 15.71 -54.59
C ASN A 12 12.97 15.20 -53.25
N PRO A 13 13.05 13.88 -52.94
CA PRO A 13 12.71 13.39 -51.61
C PRO A 13 13.71 13.94 -50.58
N PRO A 14 13.26 14.31 -49.36
CA PRO A 14 14.15 14.83 -48.33
C PRO A 14 15.13 13.74 -47.87
N PRO A 15 16.36 14.12 -47.49
CA PRO A 15 17.37 13.16 -47.04
C PRO A 15 16.89 12.44 -45.78
N ALA A 16 17.03 11.12 -45.74
CA ALA A 16 16.72 10.30 -44.58
C ALA A 16 17.62 10.69 -43.41
N LEU A 17 17.05 11.38 -42.42
CA LEU A 17 17.73 11.74 -41.18
C LEU A 17 18.02 10.45 -40.37
N SER A 18 19.27 10.32 -39.90
CA SER A 18 19.72 9.16 -39.14
C SER A 18 18.98 9.08 -37.78
N ARG A 19 18.63 7.85 -37.38
CA ARG A 19 17.84 7.53 -36.17
C ARG A 19 18.52 7.99 -34.87
N ASP A 20 19.79 8.39 -34.92
CA ASP A 20 20.61 8.75 -33.76
C ASP A 20 20.46 10.23 -33.34
N THR A 21 19.77 11.05 -34.13
CA THR A 21 19.59 12.49 -33.86
C THR A 21 18.23 12.87 -33.30
N VAL A 22 17.33 11.90 -33.10
CA VAL A 22 15.93 12.15 -32.70
C VAL A 22 15.71 11.70 -31.26
N CYS A 23 15.16 12.60 -30.44
CA CYS A 23 14.86 12.29 -29.03
C CYS A 23 13.71 11.26 -28.91
N THR A 24 13.71 10.51 -27.81
CA THR A 24 12.78 9.40 -27.55
C THR A 24 11.30 9.79 -27.57
N SER A 25 10.96 11.05 -27.27
CA SER A 25 9.57 11.54 -27.33
C SER A 25 9.07 11.74 -28.77
N CYS A 26 9.93 12.18 -29.69
CA CYS A 26 9.60 12.32 -31.11
C CYS A 26 9.46 10.97 -31.80
N LEU A 27 10.29 10.00 -31.41
CA LEU A 27 10.26 8.64 -31.95
C LEU A 27 8.95 7.92 -31.61
N ASN A 28 8.42 8.13 -30.40
CA ASN A 28 7.13 7.58 -29.98
C ASN A 28 5.92 8.22 -30.67
N ARG A 29 6.02 9.49 -31.11
CA ARG A 29 4.97 10.13 -31.93
C ARG A 29 4.92 9.62 -33.37
N LEU A 30 6.07 9.28 -33.94
CA LEU A 30 6.17 8.75 -35.30
C LEU A 30 5.81 7.26 -35.39
N ALA A 31 6.00 6.51 -34.31
CA ALA A 31 5.71 5.08 -34.23
C ALA A 31 4.24 4.74 -33.95
N ALA A 32 3.38 5.72 -33.67
CA ALA A 32 1.95 5.51 -33.48
C ALA A 32 1.20 5.68 -34.81
N PRO A 33 0.73 4.60 -35.47
CA PRO A 33 -0.13 4.75 -36.63
C PRO A 33 -1.47 5.38 -36.21
N SER A 34 -1.72 6.59 -36.69
CA SER A 34 -3.02 7.23 -36.57
C SER A 34 -4.08 6.41 -37.33
N SER A 35 -5.00 5.81 -36.58
CA SER A 35 -6.42 5.56 -36.92
C SER A 35 -6.85 5.78 -38.38
N ARG A 36 -7.31 4.69 -39.02
CA ARG A 36 -8.56 4.59 -39.84
C ARG A 36 -8.86 3.09 -40.06
N ARG A 37 -9.90 2.56 -39.41
CA ARG A 37 -11.30 2.34 -39.88
C ARG A 37 -11.46 1.18 -40.88
N TYR A 38 -12.38 0.28 -40.50
CA TYR A 38 -12.84 -0.97 -41.09
C TYR A 38 -13.22 -0.94 -42.58
N ALA A 39 -12.89 -2.02 -43.29
CA ALA A 39 -13.75 -2.64 -44.31
C ALA A 39 -13.30 -4.10 -44.55
N SER A 40 -14.16 -5.07 -44.21
CA SER A 40 -14.07 -6.45 -44.71
C SER A 40 -14.82 -6.51 -46.04
N ALA A 41 -14.14 -6.96 -47.10
CA ALA A 41 -14.77 -7.43 -48.33
C ALA A 41 -14.08 -8.73 -48.74
N ALA A 42 -14.86 -9.81 -48.76
CA ALA A 42 -14.47 -11.10 -49.31
C ALA A 42 -14.51 -11.03 -50.84
N ALA A 43 -13.42 -11.44 -51.49
CA ALA A 43 -13.40 -11.76 -52.91
C ALA A 43 -12.53 -13.00 -53.14
N ALA A 44 -13.07 -13.91 -53.92
CA ALA A 44 -12.64 -15.28 -54.12
C ALA A 44 -11.32 -15.41 -54.89
N ALA A 45 -10.69 -16.57 -54.70
CA ALA A 45 -9.45 -16.99 -55.31
C ALA A 45 -9.51 -17.06 -56.85
N VAL A 46 -8.42 -16.65 -57.50
CA VAL A 46 -7.90 -17.28 -58.70
C VAL A 46 -6.38 -17.36 -58.53
N ALA A 47 -5.86 -18.59 -58.55
CA ALA A 47 -4.44 -18.87 -58.61
C ALA A 47 -4.02 -18.92 -60.08
N GLU A 48 -2.98 -18.17 -60.44
CA GLU A 48 -2.15 -18.50 -61.60
C GLU A 48 -0.67 -18.35 -61.25
N ASP A 49 0.05 -19.42 -61.57
CA ASP A 49 1.49 -19.64 -61.47
C ASP A 49 2.29 -18.62 -62.30
N SER A 50 3.36 -18.08 -61.72
CA SER A 50 4.73 -18.22 -62.24
C SER A 50 5.70 -17.30 -61.47
N ALA A 51 6.63 -17.91 -60.76
CA ALA A 51 7.65 -17.24 -59.96
C ALA A 51 8.80 -16.70 -60.84
N PRO A 52 9.28 -15.47 -60.62
CA PRO A 52 10.65 -15.10 -60.93
C PRO A 52 11.53 -15.28 -59.68
N SER A 53 12.67 -15.93 -59.87
CA SER A 53 13.69 -16.21 -58.87
C SER A 53 14.23 -14.93 -58.22
N ILE A 54 14.02 -14.76 -56.91
CA ILE A 54 14.70 -13.73 -56.12
C ILE A 54 16.13 -14.21 -55.84
N GLN A 55 17.10 -13.48 -56.38
CA GLN A 55 18.52 -13.66 -56.07
C GLN A 55 18.75 -13.47 -54.57
N GLN A 56 19.25 -14.51 -53.90
CA GLN A 56 19.71 -14.42 -52.52
C GLN A 56 20.96 -13.53 -52.46
N THR A 57 20.77 -12.24 -52.19
CA THR A 57 21.87 -11.42 -51.66
C THR A 57 22.21 -11.96 -50.28
N LYS A 58 23.37 -12.62 -50.14
CA LYS A 58 23.94 -12.98 -48.84
C LYS A 58 24.15 -11.70 -48.04
N VAL A 59 23.21 -11.37 -47.15
CA VAL A 59 23.42 -10.34 -46.13
C VAL A 59 24.45 -10.91 -45.17
N VAL A 60 25.70 -10.49 -45.31
CA VAL A 60 26.72 -10.72 -44.29
C VAL A 60 26.28 -9.90 -43.07
N PRO A 61 25.94 -10.51 -41.93
CA PRO A 61 25.63 -9.74 -40.73
C PRO A 61 26.87 -8.92 -40.36
N PRO A 62 26.73 -7.65 -39.93
CA PRO A 62 27.87 -6.85 -39.53
C PRO A 62 28.59 -7.59 -38.40
N VAL A 63 29.89 -7.85 -38.61
CA VAL A 63 30.77 -8.47 -37.62
C VAL A 63 30.91 -7.50 -36.46
N THR A 64 30.05 -7.64 -35.45
CA THR A 64 30.24 -6.95 -34.18
C THR A 64 31.45 -7.57 -33.51
N HIS A 65 32.58 -6.87 -33.51
CA HIS A 65 33.69 -7.21 -32.63
C HIS A 65 33.15 -7.34 -31.20
N PRO A 66 33.40 -8.45 -30.49
CA PRO A 66 32.94 -8.61 -29.12
C PRO A 66 33.70 -7.62 -28.24
N GLN A 67 33.11 -6.44 -27.99
CA GLN A 67 33.61 -5.57 -26.94
C GLN A 67 33.55 -6.35 -25.63
N ILE A 68 34.70 -6.45 -24.94
CA ILE A 68 34.81 -7.10 -23.64
C ILE A 68 33.83 -6.39 -22.69
N ARG A 69 32.71 -7.04 -22.39
CA ARG A 69 31.68 -6.47 -21.52
C ARG A 69 32.24 -6.42 -20.11
N LYS A 70 32.38 -5.20 -19.55
CA LYS A 70 32.74 -4.99 -18.15
C LYS A 70 31.83 -5.82 -17.24
N ALA A 71 32.46 -6.56 -16.35
CA ALA A 71 31.78 -7.37 -15.35
C ALA A 71 31.24 -6.52 -14.21
N PHE A 72 30.02 -6.81 -13.75
CA PHE A 72 29.43 -6.22 -12.56
C PHE A 72 29.03 -7.32 -11.58
N ARG A 73 29.18 -7.03 -10.29
CA ARG A 73 28.65 -7.86 -9.21
C ARG A 73 27.14 -7.73 -9.20
N VAL A 74 26.43 -8.80 -9.57
CA VAL A 74 24.98 -8.83 -9.52
C VAL A 74 24.54 -9.31 -8.15
N LEU A 75 23.83 -8.43 -7.43
CA LEU A 75 23.29 -8.68 -6.09
C LEU A 75 21.77 -8.75 -6.15
N CYS A 76 21.19 -9.63 -5.34
CA CYS A 76 19.78 -9.66 -5.02
C CYS A 76 19.58 -9.13 -3.61
N SER A 77 18.53 -8.31 -3.39
CA SER A 77 18.20 -7.78 -2.08
C SER A 77 16.70 -7.92 -1.80
N PRO A 78 16.28 -8.83 -0.91
CA PRO A 78 14.90 -8.90 -0.48
C PRO A 78 14.54 -7.71 0.43
N VAL A 79 13.55 -6.94 0.00
CA VAL A 79 12.91 -5.87 0.77
C VAL A 79 11.77 -6.52 1.55
N LEU A 80 12.07 -7.00 2.75
CA LEU A 80 11.09 -7.61 3.64
C LEU A 80 10.25 -6.54 4.32
N SER A 81 8.94 -6.62 4.13
CA SER A 81 7.99 -5.63 4.62
C SER A 81 6.89 -6.28 5.47
N ARG A 82 6.56 -5.65 6.60
CA ARG A 82 5.38 -5.97 7.41
C ARG A 82 4.27 -4.97 7.05
N PRO A 83 3.16 -5.39 6.42
CA PRO A 83 2.06 -4.49 6.05
C PRO A 83 1.34 -3.90 7.28
N PRO A 84 0.61 -2.78 7.14
CA PRO A 84 -0.19 -2.24 8.24
C PRO A 84 -1.25 -3.26 8.66
N GLN A 85 -1.38 -3.47 9.97
CA GLN A 85 -2.34 -4.40 10.59
C GLN A 85 -3.64 -3.70 10.98
N ILE A 86 -3.58 -2.39 11.24
CA ILE A 86 -4.76 -1.57 11.57
C ILE A 86 -4.98 -0.48 10.51
N THR A 87 -6.21 -0.01 10.42
CA THR A 87 -6.57 1.14 9.59
C THR A 87 -5.80 2.39 10.03
N ARG A 88 -5.57 3.33 9.12
CA ARG A 88 -4.95 4.61 9.45
C ARG A 88 -5.85 5.47 10.35
N ASP A 89 -5.23 6.40 11.06
CA ASP A 89 -5.98 7.48 11.69
C ASP A 89 -6.64 8.38 10.62
N LEU A 90 -7.85 8.82 10.93
CA LEU A 90 -8.60 9.77 10.11
C LEU A 90 -8.11 11.19 10.39
N THR A 91 -8.00 11.98 9.33
CA THR A 91 -7.73 13.42 9.47
C THR A 91 -8.94 14.13 10.09
N PRO A 92 -8.75 15.29 10.76
CA PRO A 92 -9.88 16.05 11.33
C PRO A 92 -10.97 16.36 10.31
N PHE A 93 -10.58 16.68 9.07
CA PHE A 93 -11.52 16.92 7.97
C PHE A 93 -12.32 15.66 7.60
N GLU A 94 -11.67 14.50 7.50
CA GLU A 94 -12.37 13.25 7.19
C GLU A 94 -13.35 12.84 8.29
N LYS A 95 -13.00 13.05 9.57
CA LYS A 95 -13.92 12.80 10.69
C LYS A 95 -15.18 13.65 10.57
N ALA A 96 -15.02 14.96 10.37
CA ALA A 96 -16.12 15.89 10.17
C ALA A 96 -16.96 15.54 8.93
N PHE A 97 -16.30 15.23 7.82
CA PHE A 97 -16.95 14.82 6.58
C PHE A 97 -17.78 13.54 6.76
N PHE A 98 -17.25 12.52 7.45
CA PHE A 98 -18.01 11.30 7.70
C PHE A 98 -19.21 11.54 8.61
N LEU A 99 -19.08 12.37 9.64
CA LEU A 99 -20.22 12.75 10.49
C LEU A 99 -21.30 13.46 9.68
N TYR A 100 -20.90 14.44 8.85
CA TYR A 100 -21.80 15.16 7.96
C TYR A 100 -22.53 14.20 7.00
N GLN A 101 -21.80 13.29 6.34
CA GLN A 101 -22.39 12.31 5.45
C GLN A 101 -23.34 11.34 6.16
N LYS A 102 -23.07 10.98 7.43
CA LYS A 102 -23.97 10.14 8.22
C LYS A 102 -25.28 10.85 8.55
N ARG A 103 -25.24 12.14 8.91
CA ARG A 103 -26.46 12.93 9.15
C ARG A 103 -27.26 13.17 7.88
N LEU A 104 -26.58 13.44 6.76
CA LEU A 104 -27.22 13.51 5.45
C LEU A 104 -27.87 12.18 5.07
N ASN A 105 -27.20 11.06 5.33
CA ASN A 105 -27.78 9.73 5.14
C ASN A 105 -29.02 9.52 6.01
N GLU A 106 -29.03 9.99 7.26
CA GLU A 106 -30.20 9.91 8.14
C GLU A 106 -31.43 10.65 7.58
N ARG A 107 -31.23 11.69 6.76
CA ARG A 107 -32.30 12.40 6.05
C ARG A 107 -32.85 11.64 4.84
N LEU A 108 -31.97 10.94 4.13
CA LEU A 108 -32.33 10.27 2.88
C LEU A 108 -32.79 8.82 3.10
N VAL A 109 -32.36 8.20 4.18
CA VAL A 109 -32.68 6.81 4.48
C VAL A 109 -34.13 6.67 4.98
N LEU A 110 -34.73 5.52 4.68
CA LEU A 110 -36.01 5.15 5.25
C LEU A 110 -35.91 5.05 6.78
N PRO A 111 -36.97 5.40 7.52
CA PRO A 111 -36.95 5.36 8.97
C PRO A 111 -36.72 3.94 9.48
N PHE A 112 -35.95 3.80 10.56
CA PHE A 112 -35.60 2.51 11.13
C PHE A 112 -36.85 1.70 11.54
N THR A 113 -37.04 0.54 10.90
CA THR A 113 -38.20 -0.33 11.13
C THR A 113 -38.06 -1.15 12.41
N ARG A 114 -38.27 -0.51 13.57
CA ARG A 114 -38.11 -1.14 14.91
C ARG A 114 -38.84 -2.47 15.07
N TYR A 115 -40.07 -2.59 14.55
CA TYR A 115 -40.90 -3.79 14.73
C TYR A 115 -40.34 -5.04 14.03
N PHE A 116 -39.47 -4.85 13.02
CA PHE A 116 -38.80 -5.95 12.33
C PHE A 116 -37.74 -6.61 13.23
N TYR A 117 -36.98 -5.80 13.98
CA TYR A 117 -35.90 -6.29 14.85
C TYR A 117 -36.38 -6.60 16.29
N TYR A 118 -37.30 -5.79 16.81
CA TYR A 118 -37.79 -5.89 18.19
C TYR A 118 -39.28 -6.23 18.23
N LYS A 119 -39.58 -7.49 18.60
CA LYS A 119 -40.97 -7.94 18.80
C LYS A 119 -41.63 -7.16 19.94
N ARG A 120 -42.91 -6.81 19.75
CA ARG A 120 -43.71 -6.09 20.76
C ARG A 120 -43.78 -6.90 22.06
N GLY A 121 -43.71 -6.22 23.20
CA GLY A 121 -43.79 -6.85 24.52
C GLY A 121 -42.52 -7.55 25.00
N THR A 122 -41.43 -7.53 24.23
CA THR A 122 -40.15 -8.10 24.69
C THR A 122 -39.36 -7.12 25.55
N PRO A 123 -38.57 -7.60 26.53
CA PRO A 123 -37.67 -6.74 27.31
C PRO A 123 -36.74 -5.89 26.43
N ALA A 124 -36.22 -6.47 25.34
CA ALA A 124 -35.38 -5.77 24.37
C ALA A 124 -36.11 -4.60 23.69
N ALA A 125 -37.40 -4.74 23.37
CA ALA A 125 -38.20 -3.65 22.80
C ALA A 125 -38.44 -2.51 23.80
N LEU A 126 -38.62 -2.83 25.08
CA LEU A 126 -38.76 -1.83 26.16
C LEU A 126 -37.43 -1.10 26.40
N GLU A 127 -36.34 -1.85 26.41
CA GLU A 127 -34.99 -1.30 26.52
C GLU A 127 -34.65 -0.37 25.37
N TRP A 128 -34.89 -0.79 24.12
CA TRP A 128 -34.68 0.06 22.96
C TRP A 128 -35.48 1.36 23.05
N LYS A 129 -36.77 1.29 23.41
CA LYS A 129 -37.61 2.50 23.57
C LYS A 129 -37.05 3.47 24.61
N ARG A 130 -36.59 2.94 25.75
CA ARG A 130 -35.94 3.73 26.80
C ARG A 130 -34.70 4.44 26.28
N LYS A 131 -33.79 3.72 25.59
CA LYS A 131 -32.53 4.29 25.07
C LYS A 131 -32.73 5.22 23.87
N ALA A 132 -33.72 4.94 23.01
CA ALA A 132 -34.05 5.78 21.87
C ALA A 132 -34.59 7.14 22.33
N LEU A 133 -35.39 7.18 23.40
CA LEU A 133 -35.89 8.44 23.96
C LEU A 133 -34.74 9.36 24.39
N ALA A 134 -33.72 8.80 25.05
CA ALA A 134 -32.51 9.55 25.43
C ALA A 134 -31.73 10.12 24.23
N ARG A 135 -31.94 9.59 23.02
CA ARG A 135 -31.31 10.02 21.77
C ARG A 135 -32.27 10.82 20.86
N LYS A 136 -33.32 11.44 21.41
CA LYS A 136 -34.38 12.13 20.63
C LYS A 136 -35.04 11.26 19.55
N GLY A 137 -35.13 9.94 19.79
CA GLY A 137 -35.77 8.97 18.88
C GLY A 137 -34.86 8.43 17.77
N VAL A 138 -33.61 8.88 17.70
CA VAL A 138 -32.65 8.49 16.66
C VAL A 138 -32.19 7.04 16.87
N ALA A 139 -32.20 6.25 15.80
CA ALA A 139 -31.77 4.85 15.85
C ALA A 139 -30.24 4.71 15.84
N ALA A 140 -29.55 5.60 15.12
CA ALA A 140 -28.09 5.67 15.10
C ALA A 140 -27.50 6.10 16.46
N LEU A 141 -26.28 5.65 16.73
CA LEU A 141 -25.57 5.89 18.01
C LEU A 141 -24.43 6.91 17.86
N ASP A 142 -24.00 7.16 16.62
CA ASP A 142 -22.79 7.89 16.25
C ASP A 142 -23.06 9.24 15.57
N THR A 143 -24.33 9.59 15.31
CA THR A 143 -24.76 10.86 14.69
C THR A 143 -25.10 11.95 15.72
N GLY A 144 -25.16 11.59 17.00
CA GLY A 144 -25.67 12.45 18.08
C GLY A 144 -27.19 12.49 18.10
N ALA A 145 -27.76 13.48 18.79
CA ALA A 145 -29.20 13.65 18.94
C ALA A 145 -29.82 14.42 17.74
N TYR A 146 -29.55 13.96 16.52
CA TYR A 146 -30.07 14.58 15.28
C TYR A 146 -31.24 13.77 14.71
N ASN A 147 -32.44 14.34 14.71
CA ASN A 147 -33.64 13.71 14.16
C ASN A 147 -34.02 14.35 12.81
N ALA A 148 -33.91 13.60 11.72
CA ALA A 148 -34.21 14.07 10.38
C ALA A 148 -35.69 14.38 10.10
N TYR A 149 -36.60 13.92 10.96
CA TYR A 149 -38.06 14.08 10.79
C TYR A 149 -38.66 15.12 11.74
N ALA A 150 -37.84 15.74 12.59
CA ALA A 150 -38.29 16.77 13.52
C ALA A 150 -38.26 18.16 12.85
N ASP A 151 -38.89 19.15 13.48
CA ASP A 151 -38.94 20.53 12.95
C ASP A 151 -37.54 21.18 12.90
N ASP A 152 -36.61 20.70 13.73
CA ASP A 152 -35.19 21.10 13.77
C ASP A 152 -34.30 20.29 12.80
N ALA A 153 -34.86 19.53 11.86
CA ALA A 153 -34.10 18.72 10.90
C ALA A 153 -33.15 19.52 9.98
N TRP A 154 -33.36 20.83 9.86
CA TRP A 154 -32.45 21.72 9.13
C TRP A 154 -31.11 21.93 9.85
N ASN A 155 -31.04 21.66 11.16
CA ASN A 155 -29.83 21.82 11.97
C ASN A 155 -29.00 20.52 11.98
N ASP A 156 -28.56 20.10 10.80
CA ASP A 156 -27.77 18.88 10.59
C ASP A 156 -26.26 19.13 10.66
N GLU A 157 -25.81 20.37 10.58
CA GLU A 157 -24.40 20.72 10.75
C GLU A 157 -24.00 20.76 12.24
N VAL A 158 -22.70 20.70 12.51
CA VAL A 158 -22.15 20.67 13.87
C VAL A 158 -21.15 21.81 14.02
N PRO A 159 -21.19 22.59 15.12
CA PRO A 159 -20.22 23.64 15.35
C PRO A 159 -18.80 23.09 15.49
N VAL A 160 -17.82 23.92 15.12
CA VAL A 160 -16.40 23.59 15.24
C VAL A 160 -16.03 23.39 16.71
N GLY A 161 -15.31 22.31 17.02
CA GLY A 161 -14.87 21.98 18.38
C GLY A 161 -15.80 21.02 19.12
N SER A 162 -16.88 20.55 18.48
CA SER A 162 -17.68 19.45 19.03
C SER A 162 -16.85 18.17 19.17
N LYS A 163 -17.11 17.39 20.22
CA LYS A 163 -16.58 16.01 20.36
C LYS A 163 -17.30 15.01 19.46
N LEU A 164 -18.42 15.39 18.85
CA LEU A 164 -19.21 14.54 17.99
C LEU A 164 -18.41 14.11 16.76
N GLY A 165 -18.48 12.81 16.43
CA GLY A 165 -17.76 12.23 15.29
C GLY A 165 -16.31 11.84 15.57
N GLU A 166 -15.77 12.18 16.74
CA GLU A 166 -14.50 11.62 17.19
C GLU A 166 -14.64 10.12 17.47
N PRO A 167 -13.69 9.26 17.02
CA PRO A 167 -13.80 7.82 17.22
C PRO A 167 -13.95 7.42 18.70
N GLU A 168 -13.30 8.15 19.61
CA GLU A 168 -13.36 7.91 21.06
C GLU A 168 -14.78 8.08 21.61
N ASP A 169 -15.44 9.20 21.28
CA ASP A 169 -16.83 9.46 21.66
C ASP A 169 -17.81 8.43 21.06
N ILE A 170 -17.56 8.02 19.81
CA ILE A 170 -18.35 6.96 19.16
C ILE A 170 -18.20 5.63 19.91
N TYR A 171 -16.97 5.25 20.28
CA TYR A 171 -16.74 4.00 21.01
C TYR A 171 -17.41 4.03 22.38
N GLU A 172 -17.31 5.12 23.12
CA GLU A 172 -17.94 5.27 24.42
C GLU A 172 -19.46 5.16 24.35
N LYS A 173 -20.09 5.77 23.33
CA LYS A 173 -21.54 5.67 23.10
C LYS A 173 -21.97 4.26 22.73
N LEU A 174 -21.22 3.58 21.87
CA LEU A 174 -21.51 2.20 21.46
C LEU A 174 -21.35 1.22 22.63
N ILE A 175 -20.29 1.36 23.42
CA ILE A 175 -20.05 0.53 24.61
C ILE A 175 -21.11 0.82 25.67
N GLY A 176 -21.40 2.10 25.94
CA GLY A 176 -22.42 2.50 26.92
C GLY A 176 -23.82 1.98 26.57
N ASP A 177 -24.22 2.03 25.29
CA ASP A 177 -25.48 1.42 24.83
C ASP A 177 -25.47 -0.08 25.07
N ALA A 178 -24.39 -0.77 24.72
CA ALA A 178 -24.31 -2.21 24.85
C ALA A 178 -24.23 -2.68 26.34
N GLU A 179 -23.66 -1.88 27.25
CA GLU A 179 -23.69 -2.10 28.71
C GLU A 179 -25.08 -1.86 29.32
N GLY A 180 -26.03 -1.31 28.56
CA GLY A 180 -27.39 -1.03 29.05
C GLY A 180 -27.52 0.25 29.88
N LYS A 181 -26.44 1.01 30.02
CA LYS A 181 -26.41 2.33 30.66
C LYS A 181 -27.23 3.31 29.83
N ASN A 182 -27.93 4.23 30.50
CA ASN A 182 -28.60 5.32 29.80
C ASN A 182 -27.52 6.32 29.34
N ILE A 183 -27.55 6.73 28.07
CA ILE A 183 -26.60 7.69 27.46
C ILE A 183 -26.87 9.13 27.96
N SER A 184 -27.45 9.29 29.15
CA SER A 184 -28.09 10.54 29.60
C SER A 184 -27.41 11.14 30.83
N GLU A 185 -26.10 11.39 30.78
CA GLU A 185 -25.47 12.26 31.79
C GLU A 185 -24.80 13.52 31.24
N GLU A 186 -24.51 13.64 29.93
CA GLU A 186 -23.99 14.91 29.38
C GLU A 186 -24.36 15.05 27.89
N LEU A 187 -25.64 15.31 27.60
CA LEU A 187 -25.97 16.01 26.37
C LEU A 187 -25.67 17.49 26.60
N VAL A 188 -24.44 17.90 26.27
CA VAL A 188 -24.15 19.32 26.02
C VAL A 188 -24.95 19.69 24.77
N GLY A 189 -26.18 20.13 24.99
CA GLY A 189 -26.92 20.88 24.00
C GLY A 189 -26.17 22.19 23.77
N ASP A 190 -25.96 22.54 22.51
CA ASP A 190 -25.49 23.86 22.14
C ASP A 190 -26.39 24.91 22.84
N ALA A 191 -25.74 25.88 23.48
CA ALA A 191 -26.30 26.76 24.50
C ALA A 191 -27.25 27.85 23.98
N GLU A 192 -28.18 27.53 23.07
CA GLU A 192 -29.13 28.51 22.53
C GLU A 192 -30.60 28.07 22.46
N THR A 193 -30.94 26.83 22.84
CA THR A 193 -32.35 26.48 23.13
C THR A 193 -32.57 26.52 24.63
N GLY A 194 -33.17 27.62 25.08
CA GLY A 194 -33.55 27.87 26.47
C GLY A 194 -34.22 26.66 27.10
N GLY A 195 -33.79 26.35 28.33
CA GLY A 195 -34.24 25.20 29.10
C GLY A 195 -35.75 25.14 29.21
N GLU A 196 -36.36 24.25 28.44
CA GLU A 196 -37.57 23.57 28.85
C GLU A 196 -37.14 22.22 29.41
N GLU A 197 -37.07 22.18 30.74
CA GLU A 197 -37.05 20.93 31.49
C GLU A 197 -38.30 20.13 31.10
N ILE A 198 -38.11 19.07 30.30
CA ILE A 198 -39.14 18.05 30.15
C ILE A 198 -39.16 17.27 31.48
N ALA A 199 -39.85 17.84 32.47
CA ALA A 199 -40.26 17.19 33.70
C ALA A 199 -41.33 16.15 33.37
N GLY A 200 -40.91 15.05 32.74
CA GLY A 200 -41.65 13.79 32.73
C GLY A 200 -41.09 12.91 33.83
N ASP A 201 -41.84 12.74 34.91
CA ASP A 201 -41.52 11.89 36.07
C ASP A 201 -40.83 10.57 35.69
N ALA A 202 -39.51 10.54 35.80
CA ALA A 202 -38.69 9.35 35.62
C ALA A 202 -38.52 8.54 36.92
N LYS A 203 -39.33 8.81 37.95
CA LYS A 203 -39.22 8.17 39.28
C LYS A 203 -40.39 7.27 39.69
N GLN A 204 -41.27 6.88 38.77
CA GLN A 204 -42.28 5.84 39.03
C GLN A 204 -42.16 4.69 38.04
N GLY A 205 -41.08 3.93 38.19
CA GLY A 205 -40.82 2.73 37.40
C GLY A 205 -39.69 1.85 37.94
N GLU A 206 -39.22 2.07 39.17
CA GLU A 206 -38.25 1.19 39.85
C GLU A 206 -38.93 -0.08 40.40
N GLY A 207 -39.81 -0.68 39.61
CA GLY A 207 -40.49 -1.93 39.92
C GLY A 207 -39.83 -3.08 39.16
N ILE A 208 -38.87 -3.75 39.80
CA ILE A 208 -38.35 -5.07 39.45
C ILE A 208 -37.59 -5.10 38.11
N ARG A 209 -36.31 -4.70 38.17
CA ARG A 209 -35.30 -5.30 37.30
C ARG A 209 -34.31 -6.01 38.20
N LYS A 210 -34.28 -7.35 38.12
CA LYS A 210 -33.07 -8.09 38.48
C LYS A 210 -31.93 -7.37 37.74
N PRO A 211 -30.83 -6.97 38.40
CA PRO A 211 -29.67 -6.48 37.67
C PRO A 211 -29.30 -7.63 36.74
N VAL A 212 -29.58 -7.47 35.46
CA VAL A 212 -28.96 -8.30 34.42
C VAL A 212 -27.50 -7.94 34.61
N GLY A 213 -26.77 -8.85 35.29
CA GLY A 213 -25.52 -8.51 35.96
C GLY A 213 -24.64 -7.67 35.07
N ASP A 214 -24.07 -6.58 35.61
CA ASP A 214 -23.32 -5.57 34.87
C ASP A 214 -22.46 -6.24 33.80
N VAL A 215 -22.95 -6.22 32.56
CA VAL A 215 -22.28 -6.88 31.44
C VAL A 215 -21.15 -5.94 31.08
N VAL A 216 -19.99 -6.16 31.69
CA VAL A 216 -18.77 -5.42 31.35
C VAL A 216 -18.36 -5.86 29.95
N ILE A 217 -18.45 -4.94 29.00
CA ILE A 217 -18.06 -5.20 27.62
C ILE A 217 -16.57 -4.96 27.52
N GLU A 218 -15.86 -5.95 26.96
CA GLU A 218 -14.43 -5.82 26.69
C GLU A 218 -14.18 -4.66 25.72
N ARG A 219 -13.39 -3.68 26.17
CA ARG A 219 -13.03 -2.53 25.34
C ARG A 219 -12.04 -2.97 24.26
N PRO A 220 -12.09 -2.35 23.05
CA PRO A 220 -11.07 -2.58 22.04
C PRO A 220 -9.66 -2.32 22.59
N ALA A 221 -8.70 -3.14 22.19
CA ALA A 221 -7.30 -2.93 22.55
C ALA A 221 -6.79 -1.56 22.03
N PRO A 222 -5.88 -0.90 22.75
CA PRO A 222 -5.34 0.38 22.33
C PRO A 222 -4.59 0.26 21.00
N ARG A 223 -4.71 1.29 20.15
CA ARG A 223 -4.04 1.35 18.85
C ARG A 223 -2.51 1.48 18.97
N ARG A 224 -2.05 2.10 20.06
CA ARG A 224 -0.63 2.21 20.42
C ARG A 224 -0.26 1.07 21.36
N THR A 225 0.80 0.35 21.04
CA THR A 225 1.29 -0.76 21.86
C THR A 225 2.40 -0.31 22.81
N GLU A 226 2.78 -1.15 23.77
CA GLU A 226 3.95 -0.89 24.62
C GLU A 226 5.25 -0.68 23.82
N ALA A 227 5.36 -1.33 22.66
CA ALA A 227 6.51 -1.17 21.77
C ALA A 227 6.54 0.20 21.10
N ASP A 228 5.39 0.83 20.88
CA ASP A 228 5.31 2.23 20.45
C ASP A 228 5.73 3.19 21.56
N GLU A 229 5.32 2.94 22.80
CA GLU A 229 5.68 3.77 23.95
C GLU A 229 7.18 3.68 24.26
N LYS A 230 7.74 2.48 24.24
CA LYS A 230 9.18 2.22 24.44
C LYS A 230 10.03 2.52 23.20
N ASN A 231 9.38 2.80 22.06
CA ASN A 231 10.00 2.93 20.73
C ASN A 231 10.97 1.79 20.39
N ASP A 232 10.54 0.55 20.64
CA ASP A 232 11.34 -0.63 20.36
C ASP A 232 11.37 -0.92 18.85
N GLN A 233 12.48 -0.58 18.21
CA GLN A 233 12.68 -0.75 16.78
C GLN A 233 12.93 -2.21 16.37
N LYS A 234 13.10 -3.15 17.31
CA LYS A 234 13.23 -4.58 16.99
C LYS A 234 11.88 -5.31 17.01
N SER A 235 10.88 -4.71 17.63
CA SER A 235 9.52 -5.24 17.70
C SER A 235 8.74 -5.03 16.40
N LEU A 236 8.04 -6.07 15.96
CA LEU A 236 7.05 -5.99 14.87
C LEU A 236 5.71 -5.38 15.30
N ASN A 237 5.43 -5.40 16.60
CA ASN A 237 4.20 -4.89 17.21
C ASN A 237 4.20 -3.36 17.41
N ARG A 238 5.26 -2.67 16.96
CA ARG A 238 5.34 -1.20 16.90
C ARG A 238 4.64 -0.69 15.64
N ALA A 239 3.98 0.46 15.67
CA ALA A 239 3.45 1.19 14.52
C ALA A 239 2.58 0.30 13.60
N LEU A 240 1.49 -0.22 14.18
CA LEU A 240 0.58 -1.15 13.50
C LEU A 240 -0.11 -0.53 12.26
N ASP A 241 -0.21 0.80 12.20
CA ASP A 241 -0.85 1.56 11.12
C ASP A 241 0.09 1.88 9.93
N ARG A 242 1.36 1.47 10.02
CA ARG A 242 2.42 1.75 9.04
C ARG A 242 3.05 0.46 8.54
N THR A 243 3.57 0.50 7.32
CA THR A 243 4.47 -0.54 6.81
C THR A 243 5.84 -0.41 7.48
N LEU A 244 6.35 -1.51 8.03
CA LEU A 244 7.72 -1.61 8.52
C LEU A 244 8.58 -2.38 7.54
N PHE A 245 9.85 -2.01 7.43
CA PHE A 245 10.83 -2.70 6.60
C PHE A 245 11.99 -3.18 7.46
N LEU A 246 12.49 -4.39 7.16
CA LEU A 246 13.66 -4.95 7.80
C LEU A 246 14.92 -4.33 7.23
N LEU A 247 15.72 -3.68 8.07
CA LEU A 247 17.07 -3.24 7.75
C LEU A 247 18.06 -3.98 8.63
N VAL A 248 19.25 -4.17 8.07
CA VAL A 248 20.34 -4.89 8.69
C VAL A 248 21.62 -4.05 8.64
N ARG A 249 22.41 -4.12 9.71
CA ARG A 249 23.66 -3.37 9.86
C ARG A 249 24.86 -4.24 9.48
N ASP A 250 25.53 -3.82 8.42
CA ASP A 250 26.75 -4.47 7.93
C ASP A 250 27.91 -4.42 8.95
N ASP A 251 28.94 -5.23 8.71
CA ASP A 251 30.21 -5.21 9.45
C ASP A 251 30.86 -3.81 9.47
N LYS A 252 30.71 -3.06 8.37
CA LYS A 252 31.15 -1.67 8.17
C LYS A 252 30.25 -0.64 8.86
N GLY A 253 29.23 -1.06 9.61
CA GLY A 253 28.30 -0.19 10.32
C GLY A 253 27.25 0.50 9.44
N LYS A 254 27.15 0.12 8.15
CA LYS A 254 26.17 0.71 7.22
C LYS A 254 24.84 -0.01 7.25
N TRP A 255 23.75 0.74 7.36
CA TRP A 255 22.39 0.23 7.27
C TRP A 255 21.97 0.02 5.82
N ARG A 256 21.47 -1.18 5.51
CA ARG A 256 20.95 -1.54 4.19
C ARG A 256 19.90 -2.64 4.30
N PHE A 257 19.21 -2.93 3.21
CA PHE A 257 18.44 -4.16 3.11
C PHE A 257 19.38 -5.39 3.07
N PRO A 258 18.95 -6.56 3.57
CA PRO A 258 19.67 -7.80 3.35
C PRO A 258 19.96 -7.97 1.87
N GLN A 259 21.19 -8.33 1.51
CA GLN A 259 21.58 -8.50 0.12
C GLN A 259 22.71 -9.51 0.01
N ASP A 260 22.73 -10.25 -1.09
CA ASP A 260 23.80 -11.19 -1.41
C ASP A 260 23.96 -11.33 -2.92
N ARG A 261 25.08 -11.91 -3.34
CA ARG A 261 25.37 -12.28 -4.71
C ARG A 261 24.40 -13.35 -5.22
N ILE A 262 24.15 -13.27 -6.53
CA ILE A 262 23.51 -14.35 -7.28
C ILE A 262 24.56 -15.40 -7.67
N TYR A 263 24.36 -16.65 -7.27
CA TYR A 263 25.26 -17.77 -7.51
C TYR A 263 24.77 -18.68 -8.65
N GLY A 264 25.69 -19.10 -9.52
CA GLY A 264 25.43 -20.10 -10.56
C GLY A 264 24.27 -19.72 -11.49
N ARG A 265 23.23 -20.56 -11.54
CA ARG A 265 22.00 -20.37 -12.34
C ARG A 265 20.75 -20.17 -11.48
N GLU A 266 20.90 -19.61 -10.28
CA GLU A 266 19.73 -19.30 -9.44
C GLU A 266 18.95 -18.08 -9.98
N ASN A 267 17.64 -18.08 -9.81
CA ASN A 267 16.78 -16.94 -10.15
C ASN A 267 16.78 -15.90 -9.02
N LEU A 268 16.45 -14.64 -9.33
CA LEU A 268 16.29 -13.57 -8.32
C LEU A 268 15.30 -13.95 -7.20
N TYR A 269 14.22 -14.64 -7.56
CA TYR A 269 13.24 -15.15 -6.59
C TYR A 269 13.86 -16.14 -5.59
N GLN A 270 14.58 -17.15 -6.10
CA GLN A 270 15.24 -18.17 -5.28
C GLN A 270 16.36 -17.56 -4.43
N ALA A 271 17.12 -16.62 -5.01
CA ALA A 271 18.12 -15.86 -4.28
C ALA A 271 17.48 -15.07 -3.13
N ALA A 272 16.34 -14.41 -3.34
CA ALA A 272 15.64 -13.68 -2.30
C ALA A 272 15.21 -14.58 -1.12
N GLU A 273 14.60 -15.75 -1.39
CA GLU A 273 14.22 -16.71 -0.35
C GLU A 273 15.45 -17.19 0.45
N ARG A 274 16.52 -17.56 -0.25
CA ARG A 274 17.78 -17.96 0.37
C ARG A 274 18.38 -16.85 1.23
N ILE A 275 18.37 -15.62 0.75
CA ILE A 275 18.95 -14.47 1.46
C ILE A 275 18.19 -14.19 2.75
N ILE A 276 16.85 -14.24 2.72
CA ILE A 276 16.03 -14.06 3.93
C ILE A 276 16.40 -15.12 4.98
N LEU A 277 16.48 -16.39 4.57
CA LEU A 277 16.82 -17.49 5.47
C LEU A 277 18.25 -17.38 6.04
N GLN A 278 19.21 -16.98 5.21
CA GLN A 278 20.62 -16.86 5.60
C GLN A 278 20.90 -15.60 6.45
N ALA A 279 20.15 -14.52 6.25
CA ALA A 279 20.35 -13.25 6.95
C ALA A 279 19.61 -13.19 8.29
N ALA A 280 18.36 -13.63 8.33
CA ALA A 280 17.45 -13.39 9.45
C ALA A 280 16.82 -14.68 10.01
N GLY A 281 17.32 -15.83 9.58
CA GLY A 281 16.96 -17.14 10.13
C GLY A 281 15.66 -17.75 9.58
N PRO A 282 15.36 -19.00 9.97
CA PRO A 282 14.18 -19.73 9.52
C PRO A 282 12.89 -19.37 10.28
N ASN A 283 12.98 -18.63 11.39
CA ASN A 283 11.86 -18.31 12.29
C ASN A 283 10.97 -17.17 11.76
N MET A 284 10.85 -17.02 10.45
CA MET A 284 9.98 -16.06 9.79
C MET A 284 9.18 -16.74 8.69
N ASN A 285 7.86 -16.60 8.77
CA ASN A 285 6.99 -16.94 7.66
C ASN A 285 7.00 -15.78 6.65
N THR A 286 7.76 -15.96 5.56
CA THR A 286 7.93 -14.94 4.53
C THR A 286 7.40 -15.40 3.19
N TRP A 287 6.91 -14.45 2.41
CA TRP A 287 6.40 -14.68 1.06
C TRP A 287 7.01 -13.66 0.10
N VAL A 288 7.76 -14.14 -0.88
CA VAL A 288 8.28 -13.31 -1.98
C VAL A 288 7.17 -13.10 -3.01
N VAL A 289 6.86 -11.84 -3.33
CA VAL A 289 5.62 -11.48 -4.04
C VAL A 289 5.64 -11.89 -5.51
N ALA A 290 6.77 -11.70 -6.20
CA ALA A 290 6.88 -11.92 -7.63
C ALA A 290 8.34 -12.19 -8.05
N ASN A 291 8.52 -12.63 -9.31
CA ASN A 291 9.84 -12.88 -9.92
C ASN A 291 10.51 -11.61 -10.46
N HIS A 292 9.80 -10.49 -10.51
CA HIS A 292 10.31 -9.22 -11.06
C HIS A 292 10.87 -8.33 -9.95
N PRO A 293 12.02 -7.68 -10.17
CA PRO A 293 12.54 -6.71 -9.22
C PRO A 293 11.67 -5.44 -9.20
N ILE A 294 11.50 -4.86 -8.02
CA ILE A 294 10.74 -3.60 -7.81
C ILE A 294 11.61 -2.36 -7.96
N GLY A 295 12.93 -2.53 -7.96
CA GLY A 295 13.89 -1.44 -8.05
C GLY A 295 15.29 -1.98 -8.27
N TYR A 296 16.22 -1.07 -8.57
CA TYR A 296 17.63 -1.39 -8.69
C TYR A 296 18.48 -0.27 -8.09
N HIS A 297 19.70 -0.62 -7.69
CA HIS A 297 20.71 0.33 -7.25
C HIS A 297 22.06 -0.05 -7.86
N ASP A 298 22.66 0.88 -8.58
CA ASP A 298 23.95 0.73 -9.23
C ASP A 298 25.02 1.59 -8.54
N ARG A 299 26.21 1.01 -8.38
CA ARG A 299 27.38 1.75 -7.90
C ARG A 299 28.63 1.22 -8.57
N ALA A 300 29.32 2.08 -9.31
CA ALA A 300 30.62 1.78 -9.87
C ALA A 300 31.70 1.80 -8.78
N PHE A 301 32.70 0.94 -8.91
CA PHE A 301 33.90 1.00 -8.08
C PHE A 301 34.89 2.00 -8.70
N SER A 302 35.66 2.67 -7.86
CA SER A 302 36.72 3.59 -8.31
C SER A 302 37.84 2.83 -9.02
N THR A 303 38.16 1.63 -8.52
CA THR A 303 39.11 0.69 -9.07
C THR A 303 38.45 -0.68 -9.21
N PRO A 304 38.76 -1.47 -10.26
CA PRO A 304 38.24 -2.82 -10.37
C PRO A 304 38.68 -3.67 -9.18
N GLU A 305 37.75 -4.40 -8.58
CA GLU A 305 38.04 -5.34 -7.50
C GLU A 305 38.20 -6.75 -8.08
N HIS A 306 39.28 -7.45 -7.74
CA HIS A 306 39.43 -8.87 -8.03
C HIS A 306 38.66 -9.66 -6.97
N ALA A 307 37.53 -10.26 -7.34
CA ALA A 307 36.70 -11.03 -6.42
C ALA A 307 36.86 -12.53 -6.64
N ILE A 308 37.22 -13.26 -5.57
CA ILE A 308 37.17 -14.72 -5.51
C ILE A 308 35.78 -15.11 -5.03
N ILE A 309 34.99 -15.74 -5.89
CA ILE A 309 33.59 -16.05 -5.61
C ILE A 309 33.51 -17.49 -5.11
N LEU A 310 33.25 -17.66 -3.81
CA LEU A 310 33.08 -18.97 -3.20
C LEU A 310 31.71 -19.58 -3.57
N ALA A 311 31.66 -20.91 -3.61
CA ALA A 311 30.43 -21.67 -3.80
C ALA A 311 29.51 -21.53 -2.57
N ASN A 312 28.23 -21.19 -2.77
CA ASN A 312 27.25 -21.21 -1.70
C ASN A 312 26.70 -22.63 -1.50
N LYS A 313 26.70 -23.11 -0.25
CA LYS A 313 26.24 -24.47 0.11
C LYS A 313 24.79 -24.74 -0.29
N MET A 314 23.94 -23.71 -0.29
CA MET A 314 22.51 -23.84 -0.62
C MET A 314 22.24 -23.87 -2.13
N VAL A 315 23.22 -23.52 -2.97
CA VAL A 315 23.05 -23.39 -4.42
C VAL A 315 23.79 -24.51 -5.14
N ARG A 316 23.05 -25.53 -5.59
CA ARG A 316 23.61 -26.75 -6.21
C ARG A 316 24.47 -26.48 -7.46
N THR A 317 24.23 -25.36 -8.14
CA THR A 317 24.91 -24.98 -9.40
C THR A 317 26.22 -24.23 -9.18
N SER A 318 26.45 -23.66 -7.99
CA SER A 318 27.74 -23.06 -7.63
C SER A 318 28.57 -24.09 -6.88
N ARG A 319 29.46 -24.80 -7.60
CA ARG A 319 30.33 -25.83 -6.99
C ARG A 319 31.81 -25.45 -7.01
N HIS A 320 32.24 -24.71 -8.03
CA HIS A 320 33.63 -24.32 -8.19
C HIS A 320 33.78 -22.83 -7.91
N PRO A 321 34.76 -22.44 -7.09
CA PRO A 321 35.11 -21.04 -6.96
C PRO A 321 35.60 -20.53 -8.32
N PHE A 322 35.26 -19.31 -8.66
CA PHE A 322 35.80 -18.64 -9.83
C PHE A 322 36.19 -17.21 -9.51
N GLU A 323 37.20 -16.73 -10.22
CA GLU A 323 37.76 -15.41 -10.03
C GLU A 323 37.32 -14.50 -11.16
N ARG A 324 36.97 -13.27 -10.83
CA ARG A 324 36.58 -12.27 -11.81
C ARG A 324 36.90 -10.86 -11.32
N GLU A 325 37.42 -10.04 -12.22
CA GLU A 325 37.49 -8.59 -12.02
C GLU A 325 36.09 -7.99 -12.12
N GLU A 326 35.67 -7.20 -11.12
CA GLU A 326 34.37 -6.55 -11.07
C GLU A 326 34.54 -5.03 -11.05
N HIS A 327 33.82 -4.32 -11.93
CA HIS A 327 33.91 -2.85 -12.05
C HIS A 327 32.86 -2.09 -11.22
N GLY A 328 31.96 -2.81 -10.56
CA GLY A 328 30.90 -2.21 -9.75
C GLY A 328 29.85 -3.21 -9.31
N LEU A 329 28.84 -2.72 -8.58
CA LEU A 329 27.71 -3.48 -8.08
C LEU A 329 26.41 -3.06 -8.76
N LYS A 330 25.55 -4.04 -9.01
CA LYS A 330 24.16 -3.87 -9.45
C LYS A 330 23.27 -4.68 -8.52
N THR A 331 22.60 -4.00 -7.60
CA THR A 331 21.66 -4.61 -6.67
C THR A 331 20.25 -4.52 -7.23
N PHE A 332 19.57 -5.66 -7.30
CA PHE A 332 18.16 -5.75 -7.67
C PHE A 332 17.31 -6.02 -6.43
N PHE A 333 16.28 -5.21 -6.22
CA PHE A 333 15.42 -5.32 -5.05
C PHE A 333 14.20 -6.19 -5.35
N MET A 334 13.94 -7.17 -4.50
CA MET A 334 12.80 -8.08 -4.58
C MET A 334 11.81 -7.78 -3.48
N LYS A 335 10.51 -7.72 -3.77
CA LYS A 335 9.49 -7.48 -2.73
C LYS A 335 9.19 -8.76 -1.97
N ALA A 336 9.31 -8.71 -0.65
CA ALA A 336 8.91 -9.80 0.24
C ALA A 336 8.00 -9.28 1.37
N ARG A 337 7.10 -10.13 1.84
CA ARG A 337 6.22 -9.86 2.97
C ARG A 337 6.49 -10.84 4.10
N ILE A 338 6.47 -10.33 5.34
CA ILE A 338 6.42 -11.18 6.52
C ILE A 338 4.96 -11.35 6.95
N MET A 339 4.57 -12.58 7.27
CA MET A 339 3.23 -12.93 7.76
C MET A 339 3.25 -13.22 9.26
N ALA A 340 4.31 -13.87 9.75
CA ALA A 340 4.51 -14.21 11.15
C ALA A 340 5.99 -14.47 11.44
N GLY A 341 6.36 -14.53 12.72
CA GLY A 341 7.73 -14.81 13.17
C GLY A 341 8.55 -13.54 13.43
N GLN A 342 9.84 -13.72 13.66
CA GLN A 342 10.77 -12.63 13.99
C GLN A 342 12.16 -12.93 13.40
N ALA A 343 12.87 -11.86 13.04
CA ALA A 343 14.25 -11.95 12.57
C ALA A 343 15.18 -12.38 13.71
N ASP A 344 16.06 -13.32 13.41
CA ASP A 344 17.10 -13.81 14.32
C ASP A 344 18.46 -13.79 13.60
N LEU A 345 19.42 -13.08 14.19
CA LEU A 345 20.77 -12.91 13.64
C LEU A 345 21.81 -13.86 14.26
N THR A 346 21.43 -14.72 15.21
CA THR A 346 22.36 -15.61 15.93
C THR A 346 23.18 -16.53 15.01
N HIS A 347 22.60 -16.97 13.89
CA HIS A 347 23.23 -17.87 12.91
C HIS A 347 23.39 -17.21 11.53
N ASN A 348 23.59 -15.89 11.48
CA ASN A 348 23.70 -15.17 10.21
C ASN A 348 24.97 -15.55 9.43
N ALA A 349 24.80 -15.89 8.15
CA ALA A 349 25.91 -16.23 7.25
C ALA A 349 26.71 -15.02 6.74
N TYR A 350 26.15 -13.81 6.84
CA TYR A 350 26.72 -12.58 6.27
C TYR A 350 27.51 -11.73 7.28
N GLY A 351 27.49 -12.11 8.56
CA GLY A 351 28.20 -11.38 9.62
C GLY A 351 27.56 -10.03 9.98
N ASP A 352 26.28 -9.82 9.67
CA ASP A 352 25.60 -8.59 10.07
C ASP A 352 25.41 -8.53 11.59
N GLN A 353 25.56 -7.34 12.16
CA GLN A 353 25.66 -7.15 13.60
C GLN A 353 24.32 -6.88 14.29
N ASP A 354 23.41 -6.20 13.59
CA ASP A 354 22.14 -5.76 14.17
C ASP A 354 21.05 -5.65 13.11
N PHE A 355 19.80 -5.67 13.54
CA PHE A 355 18.63 -5.51 12.69
C PHE A 355 17.58 -4.59 13.33
N LEU A 356 16.83 -3.90 12.48
CA LEU A 356 15.74 -3.01 12.90
C LEU A 356 14.56 -3.10 11.94
N TRP A 357 13.37 -2.91 12.49
CA TRP A 357 12.11 -2.73 11.78
C TRP A 357 11.71 -1.26 11.76
N LEU A 358 11.84 -0.66 10.58
CA LEU A 358 11.78 0.80 10.43
C LEU A 358 10.67 1.24 9.48
N LYS A 359 10.07 2.38 9.79
CA LYS A 359 9.14 3.08 8.89
C LYS A 359 9.93 3.78 7.79
N ARG A 360 9.27 4.09 6.67
CA ARG A 360 9.89 4.81 5.54
C ARG A 360 10.65 6.08 5.96
N GLU A 361 10.06 6.88 6.84
CA GLU A 361 10.63 8.15 7.33
C GLU A 361 11.88 7.98 8.20
N GLU A 362 12.01 6.84 8.87
CA GLU A 362 13.16 6.52 9.72
C GLU A 362 14.33 6.03 8.88
N ILE A 363 14.04 5.28 7.81
CA ILE A 363 15.03 4.78 6.84
C ILE A 363 15.75 5.94 6.14
N GLU A 364 15.01 7.00 5.80
CA GLU A 364 15.58 8.20 5.16
C GLU A 364 16.71 8.83 5.97
N LYS A 365 16.60 8.78 7.31
CA LYS A 365 17.59 9.38 8.22
C LYS A 365 18.81 8.48 8.45
N LEU A 366 18.64 7.17 8.32
CA LEU A 366 19.67 6.18 8.65
C LEU A 366 20.55 5.80 7.47
N VAL A 367 20.04 5.88 6.24
CA VAL A 367 20.74 5.33 5.07
C VAL A 367 21.40 6.43 4.23
N ASP A 368 22.50 6.08 3.57
CA ASP A 368 23.24 6.95 2.66
C ASP A 368 22.31 7.60 1.60
N LYS A 369 22.43 8.92 1.42
CA LYS A 369 21.64 9.70 0.44
C LYS A 369 21.56 9.10 -0.99
N PRO A 370 22.66 8.64 -1.63
CA PRO A 370 22.56 8.03 -2.96
C PRO A 370 21.74 6.74 -2.95
N TYR A 371 21.87 5.93 -1.90
CA TYR A 371 21.08 4.72 -1.74
C TYR A 371 19.60 5.07 -1.51
N TRP A 372 19.31 6.04 -0.63
CA TRP A 372 17.94 6.55 -0.42
C TRP A 372 17.25 6.97 -1.72
N LYS A 373 17.95 7.68 -2.61
CA LYS A 373 17.41 8.09 -3.91
C LYS A 373 16.94 6.92 -4.77
N SER A 374 17.64 5.79 -4.71
CA SER A 374 17.27 4.57 -5.45
C SER A 374 16.08 3.85 -4.82
N ILE A 375 16.00 3.82 -3.49
CA ILE A 375 15.00 3.01 -2.77
C ILE A 375 13.71 3.75 -2.46
N ARG A 376 13.70 5.08 -2.36
CA ARG A 376 12.53 5.86 -1.93
C ARG A 376 11.25 5.59 -2.73
N GLY A 377 11.38 5.24 -4.01
CA GLY A 377 10.24 4.95 -4.89
C GLY A 377 9.60 3.59 -4.67
N MET A 378 10.35 2.63 -4.09
CA MET A 378 9.86 1.26 -3.85
C MET A 378 9.22 1.09 -2.47
N LEU A 379 9.51 2.00 -1.53
CA LEU A 379 9.01 1.97 -0.17
C LEU A 379 7.65 2.68 -0.08
N THR A 380 6.62 1.93 0.30
CA THR A 380 5.31 2.51 0.60
C THR A 380 5.36 3.26 1.92
N GLY A 381 4.72 4.44 1.97
CA GLY A 381 4.62 5.22 3.21
C GLY A 381 3.61 4.63 4.20
N ARG A 382 2.69 3.79 3.71
CA ARG A 382 1.69 3.05 4.47
C ARG A 382 1.55 1.67 3.89
#